data_AF-A0AAE1Z4A4-F1
#
_entry.id   AF-A0AAE1Z4A4-F1
#
_cell.length_a   1.000
_cell.length_b   1.000
_cell.length_c   1.000
_cell.angle_alpha   90.00
_cell.angle_beta   90.00
_cell.angle_gamma   90.00
#
_symmetry.space_group_name_H-M   'P 1'
#
loop_
_entity.id
_entity.type
_entity.pdbx_description
1 polymer ?
#
loop_
_entity_poly.entity_id
_entity_poly.type
_entity_poly.pdbx_seq_one_letter_code
_entity_poly.pdbx_strand_id
1 'polypeptide(L)'
;MDARGVLEGKVICTEAASIAEALQLKRKIVLLDSRPFMVFNTSHINTAINIGGNRAFQRKFFQNQVPLDLLLCKLTNLENPTELQKLPIIVCDECIDSLSNIRPECFLFSLFTHLMLRFPVVFLLKGGFSGFKASFPELCWLNAEKVAGEDIAKYHQCDCILERILDTCLGCSSGTNPSSEISVHKLGILSSAITTHPVYVPFMAPVTSSSVSFKCNSVPSKMPPVDQFSTEVSKAFSPELPVDIRSRLVFEMKVDSTGATLSRPSPILPHLILGSQEDADSPTICKIYGITHILN
;
A
#
# COMPACT_ATOMS: atom_id res chain seq x y z
N MET A 1 20.22 -4.44 22.33
CA MET A 1 20.30 -3.78 21.02
C MET A 1 19.03 -2.98 20.84
N ASP A 2 19.11 -1.76 20.32
CA ASP A 2 17.93 -1.00 19.90
C ASP A 2 17.22 -1.75 18.77
N ALA A 3 15.88 -1.81 18.81
CA ALA A 3 15.05 -2.42 17.77
C ALA A 3 15.29 -1.79 16.39
N ARG A 4 15.63 -0.50 16.32
CA ARG A 4 16.03 0.18 15.08
C ARG A 4 17.29 -0.41 14.46
N GLY A 5 18.33 -0.68 15.26
CA GLY A 5 19.56 -1.30 14.77
C GLY A 5 19.37 -2.74 14.25
N VAL A 6 18.29 -3.42 14.66
CA VAL A 6 17.95 -4.75 14.13
C VAL A 6 17.34 -4.66 12.72
N LEU A 7 16.58 -3.60 12.42
CA LEU A 7 16.01 -3.32 11.10
C LEU A 7 17.10 -2.99 10.07
N GLU A 8 17.98 -2.04 10.42
CA GLU A 8 19.06 -1.56 9.55
C GLU A 8 20.05 -2.68 9.18
N GLY A 9 20.18 -3.72 10.00
CA GLY A 9 21.02 -4.90 9.74
C GLY A 9 20.35 -6.02 8.92
N LYS A 10 19.06 -5.94 8.59
CA LYS A 10 18.32 -7.04 7.91
C LYS A 10 17.40 -6.60 6.77
N VAL A 11 16.94 -5.35 6.74
CA VAL A 11 16.08 -4.84 5.66
C VAL A 11 16.94 -4.09 4.65
N ILE A 12 16.81 -4.45 3.37
CA ILE A 12 17.60 -3.87 2.28
C ILE A 12 16.73 -2.89 1.50
N CYS A 13 17.20 -1.66 1.28
CA CYS A 13 16.49 -0.73 0.41
C CYS A 13 16.63 -1.13 -1.07
N THR A 14 15.54 -1.09 -1.84
CA THR A 14 15.51 -1.39 -3.27
C THR A 14 14.85 -0.26 -4.06
N GLU A 15 15.31 -0.04 -5.29
CA GLU A 15 14.87 1.04 -6.16
C GLU A 15 13.66 0.62 -7.01
N ALA A 16 12.81 1.58 -7.38
CA ALA A 16 11.61 1.32 -8.19
C ALA A 16 11.90 0.58 -9.50
N ALA A 17 13.03 0.88 -10.16
CA ALA A 17 13.44 0.22 -11.40
C ALA A 17 13.63 -1.30 -11.26
N SER A 18 14.17 -1.77 -10.12
CA SER A 18 14.36 -3.21 -9.86
C SER A 18 13.04 -3.94 -9.72
N ILE A 19 12.02 -3.28 -9.15
CA ILE A 19 10.66 -3.83 -9.02
C ILE A 19 9.94 -3.80 -10.37
N ALA A 20 10.07 -2.71 -11.13
CA ALA A 20 9.50 -2.60 -12.48
C ALA A 20 10.04 -3.69 -13.42
N GLU A 21 11.36 -3.91 -13.44
CA GLU A 21 12.00 -4.97 -14.23
C GLU A 21 11.51 -6.36 -13.80
N ALA A 22 11.37 -6.61 -12.49
CA ALA A 22 10.85 -7.88 -11.97
C ALA A 22 9.39 -8.14 -12.39
N LEU A 23 8.54 -7.11 -12.38
CA LEU A 23 7.14 -7.20 -12.84
C LEU A 23 7.04 -7.44 -14.35
N GLN A 24 7.78 -6.67 -15.15
CA GLN A 24 7.80 -6.79 -16.62
C GLN A 24 8.29 -8.18 -17.07
N LEU A 25 9.34 -8.71 -16.40
CA LEU A 25 9.88 -10.04 -16.67
C LEU A 25 9.15 -11.17 -15.91
N LYS A 26 8.03 -10.87 -15.23
CA LYS A 26 7.20 -11.82 -14.47
C LYS A 26 7.99 -12.68 -13.48
N ARG A 27 9.03 -12.12 -12.87
CA ARG A 27 9.82 -12.78 -11.83
C ARG A 27 8.95 -12.96 -10.58
N LYS A 28 9.06 -14.11 -9.92
CA LYS A 28 8.32 -14.38 -8.68
C LYS A 28 8.89 -13.52 -7.55
N ILE A 29 8.11 -12.54 -7.11
CA ILE A 29 8.35 -11.68 -5.95
C ILE A 29 7.07 -11.63 -5.10
N VAL A 30 7.20 -11.29 -3.82
CA VAL A 30 6.05 -11.01 -2.96
C VAL A 30 6.08 -9.53 -2.61
N LEU A 31 5.27 -8.75 -3.32
CA LEU A 31 5.15 -7.31 -3.10
C LEU A 31 4.01 -7.02 -2.12
N LEU A 32 4.34 -6.47 -0.96
CA LEU A 32 3.42 -6.17 0.13
C LEU A 32 3.17 -4.66 0.21
N ASP A 33 1.93 -4.25 0.01
CA ASP A 33 1.52 -2.86 0.23
C ASP A 33 1.01 -2.69 1.67
N SER A 34 1.77 -1.94 2.46
CA SER A 34 1.53 -1.68 3.87
C SER A 34 0.53 -0.55 4.14
N ARG A 35 0.05 0.14 3.10
CA ARG A 35 -0.87 1.28 3.23
C ARG A 35 -2.27 0.81 3.63
N PRO A 36 -3.11 1.71 4.21
CA PRO A 36 -4.48 1.37 4.54
C PRO A 36 -5.26 0.85 3.33
N PHE A 37 -6.12 -0.14 3.56
CA PHE A 37 -6.93 -0.84 2.55
C PHE A 37 -7.65 0.12 1.58
N MET A 38 -8.22 1.22 2.08
CA MET A 38 -8.90 2.24 1.26
C MET A 38 -7.97 2.92 0.24
N VAL A 39 -6.72 3.19 0.63
CA VAL A 39 -5.70 3.82 -0.25
C VAL A 39 -5.25 2.81 -1.31
N PHE A 40 -4.98 1.57 -0.90
CA PHE A 40 -4.66 0.46 -1.80
C PHE A 40 -5.75 0.22 -2.85
N ASN A 41 -7.03 0.20 -2.44
CA ASN A 41 -8.18 0.00 -3.33
C ASN A 41 -8.49 1.22 -4.22
N THR A 42 -7.78 2.32 -4.05
CA THR A 42 -7.81 3.47 -4.97
C THR A 42 -6.75 3.30 -6.06
N SER A 43 -5.51 2.95 -5.67
CA SER A 43 -4.46 2.56 -6.62
C SER A 43 -3.29 1.87 -5.91
N HIS A 44 -2.66 0.89 -6.56
CA HIS A 44 -1.52 0.13 -6.04
C HIS A 44 -0.62 -0.37 -7.17
N ILE A 45 0.60 -0.84 -6.85
CA ILE A 45 1.49 -1.46 -7.84
C ILE A 45 0.89 -2.80 -8.28
N ASN A 46 0.90 -3.09 -9.58
CA ASN A 46 0.37 -4.34 -10.13
C ASN A 46 0.93 -5.56 -9.38
N THR A 47 0.05 -6.52 -9.06
CA THR A 47 0.35 -7.74 -8.27
C THR A 47 0.70 -7.54 -6.78
N ALA A 48 0.72 -6.30 -6.27
CA ALA A 48 0.90 -6.06 -4.85
C ALA A 48 -0.25 -6.64 -4.01
N ILE A 49 0.08 -7.15 -2.83
CA ILE A 49 -0.87 -7.71 -1.86
C ILE A 49 -1.00 -6.68 -0.73
N ASN A 50 -2.22 -6.21 -0.45
CA ASN A 50 -2.43 -5.36 0.71
C ASN A 50 -2.21 -6.16 2.00
N ILE A 51 -1.28 -5.70 2.82
CA ILE A 51 -1.06 -6.19 4.19
C ILE A 51 -1.38 -5.11 5.24
N GLY A 52 -1.55 -3.85 4.82
CA GLY A 52 -1.95 -2.76 5.70
C GLY A 52 -3.36 -2.93 6.27
N GLY A 53 -4.32 -3.37 5.46
CA GLY A 53 -5.69 -3.66 5.89
C GLY A 53 -6.42 -2.48 6.51
N ASN A 54 -7.38 -2.79 7.39
CA ASN A 54 -8.08 -1.82 8.22
C ASN A 54 -7.61 -1.91 9.69
N ARG A 55 -8.07 -1.01 10.57
CA ARG A 55 -7.68 -1.01 11.99
C ARG A 55 -8.13 -2.27 12.75
N ALA A 56 -9.23 -2.90 12.35
CA ALA A 56 -9.75 -4.11 13.01
C ALA A 56 -8.85 -5.32 12.69
N PHE A 57 -8.51 -5.52 11.42
CA PHE A 57 -7.50 -6.46 10.95
C PHE A 57 -6.16 -6.26 11.68
N GLN A 58 -5.60 -5.04 11.67
CA GLN A 58 -4.30 -4.77 12.31
C GLN A 58 -4.33 -5.13 13.81
N ARG A 59 -5.35 -4.67 14.54
CA ARG A 59 -5.53 -4.97 15.96
C ARG A 59 -5.59 -6.48 16.20
N LYS A 60 -6.41 -7.20 15.42
CA LYS A 60 -6.61 -8.65 15.53
C LYS A 60 -5.34 -9.44 15.18
N PHE A 61 -4.58 -8.99 14.18
CA PHE A 61 -3.34 -9.62 13.75
C PHE A 61 -2.28 -9.60 14.86
N PHE A 62 -2.01 -8.43 15.45
CA PHE A 62 -1.01 -8.32 16.52
C PHE A 62 -1.49 -8.92 17.85
N GLN A 63 -2.76 -8.71 18.24
CA GLN A 63 -3.28 -9.26 19.50
C GLN A 63 -3.21 -10.79 19.57
N ASN A 64 -3.46 -11.47 18.45
CA ASN A 64 -3.39 -12.93 18.37
C ASN A 64 -2.03 -13.45 17.90
N GLN A 65 -1.03 -12.58 17.69
CA GLN A 65 0.33 -12.91 17.26
C GLN A 65 0.38 -13.87 16.05
N VAL A 66 -0.48 -13.64 15.05
CA VAL A 66 -0.63 -14.60 13.94
C VAL A 66 0.67 -14.72 13.14
N PRO A 67 1.19 -15.93 12.90
CA PRO A 67 2.40 -16.13 12.10
C PRO A 67 2.25 -15.50 10.71
N LEU A 68 3.12 -14.54 10.41
CA LEU A 68 3.02 -13.76 9.17
C LEU A 68 3.29 -14.61 7.92
N ASP A 69 4.12 -15.63 8.03
CA ASP A 69 4.33 -16.63 6.97
C ASP A 69 3.07 -17.48 6.69
N LEU A 70 2.31 -17.88 7.71
CA LEU A 70 1.02 -18.57 7.53
C LEU A 70 -0.01 -17.67 6.81
N LEU A 71 -0.11 -16.40 7.24
CA LEU A 71 -0.98 -15.41 6.60
C LEU A 71 -0.58 -15.16 5.14
N LEU A 72 0.72 -14.96 4.88
CA LEU A 72 1.22 -14.74 3.53
C LEU A 72 1.09 -15.98 2.64
N CYS A 73 1.22 -17.20 3.17
CA CYS A 73 0.91 -18.44 2.44
C CYS A 73 -0.55 -18.44 1.95
N LYS A 74 -1.50 -18.09 2.82
CA LYS A 74 -2.92 -17.94 2.44
C LYS A 74 -3.15 -16.83 1.40
N LEU A 75 -2.48 -15.68 1.53
CA LEU A 75 -2.62 -14.55 0.59
C LEU A 75 -1.98 -14.80 -0.79
N THR A 76 -0.91 -15.59 -0.84
CA THR A 76 -0.19 -15.95 -2.08
C THR A 76 -0.67 -17.26 -2.70
N ASN A 77 -1.57 -17.99 -2.04
CA ASN A 77 -1.95 -19.37 -2.35
C ASN A 77 -0.75 -20.34 -2.43
N LEU A 78 0.29 -20.10 -1.62
CA LEU A 78 1.41 -21.03 -1.44
C LEU A 78 1.10 -21.96 -0.27
N GLU A 79 1.26 -23.27 -0.48
CA GLU A 79 0.99 -24.28 0.55
C GLU A 79 2.12 -24.39 1.59
N ASN A 80 3.35 -24.08 1.18
CA ASN A 80 4.55 -24.30 1.98
C ASN A 80 5.29 -22.98 2.31
N PRO A 81 5.40 -22.59 3.61
CA PRO A 81 6.20 -21.46 4.05
C PRO A 81 7.66 -21.48 3.56
N THR A 82 8.25 -22.66 3.35
CA THR A 82 9.62 -22.79 2.84
C THR A 82 9.78 -22.30 1.40
N GLU A 83 8.75 -22.41 0.55
CA GLU A 83 8.80 -21.84 -0.80
C GLU A 83 8.63 -20.32 -0.75
N LEU A 84 7.72 -19.83 0.10
CA LEU A 84 7.55 -18.39 0.35
C LEU A 84 8.86 -17.74 0.86
N GLN A 85 9.60 -18.42 1.74
CA GLN A 85 10.88 -17.94 2.29
C GLN A 85 12.02 -17.82 1.26
N LYS A 86 11.90 -18.45 0.08
CA LYS A 86 12.86 -18.32 -1.02
C LYS A 86 12.56 -17.10 -1.91
N LEU A 87 11.37 -16.52 -1.82
CA LEU A 87 10.97 -15.39 -2.64
C LEU A 87 11.45 -14.07 -2.01
N PRO A 88 11.89 -13.09 -2.83
CA PRO A 88 12.09 -11.72 -2.35
C PRO A 88 10.77 -11.17 -1.79
N ILE A 89 10.77 -10.83 -0.50
CA ILE A 89 9.67 -10.09 0.12
C ILE A 89 10.00 -8.60 0.03
N ILE A 90 9.18 -7.82 -0.66
CA ILE A 90 9.34 -6.37 -0.80
C ILE A 90 8.15 -5.68 -0.14
N VAL A 91 8.42 -4.72 0.73
CA VAL A 91 7.39 -3.90 1.39
C VAL A 91 7.41 -2.50 0.80
N CYS A 92 6.21 -1.99 0.51
CA CYS A 92 5.95 -0.66 -0.01
C CYS A 92 5.00 0.07 0.95
N ASP A 93 5.25 1.35 1.20
CA ASP A 93 4.32 2.27 1.87
C ASP A 93 3.87 3.38 0.88
N GLU A 94 3.51 4.56 1.36
CA GLU A 94 3.19 5.69 0.48
C GLU A 94 4.45 6.38 -0.08
N CYS A 95 5.46 6.69 0.74
CA CYS A 95 6.59 7.52 0.30
C CYS A 95 7.92 7.33 1.04
N ILE A 96 8.09 6.34 1.92
CA ILE A 96 9.33 6.20 2.70
C ILE A 96 10.50 5.76 1.81
N ASP A 97 11.60 6.46 1.96
CA ASP A 97 12.86 6.37 1.21
C ASP A 97 13.99 5.71 2.02
N SER A 98 13.87 5.65 3.34
CA SER A 98 14.87 5.14 4.27
C SER A 98 14.25 4.53 5.53
N LEU A 99 14.87 3.46 6.04
CA LEU A 99 14.54 2.85 7.34
C LEU A 99 14.64 3.85 8.51
N SER A 100 15.52 4.86 8.39
CA SER A 100 15.66 5.93 9.39
C SER A 100 14.37 6.72 9.62
N ASN A 101 13.48 6.73 8.63
CA ASN A 101 12.26 7.53 8.62
C ASN A 101 11.04 6.74 9.15
N ILE A 102 11.22 5.44 9.46
CA ILE A 102 10.21 4.58 10.07
C ILE A 102 10.17 4.80 11.59
N ARG A 103 9.01 5.25 12.10
CA ARG A 103 8.79 5.44 13.55
C ARG A 103 8.50 4.10 14.26
N PRO A 104 9.07 3.81 15.45
CA PRO A 104 8.86 2.54 16.16
C PRO A 104 7.39 2.18 16.43
N GLU A 105 6.53 3.19 16.59
CA GLU A 105 5.12 3.01 16.95
C GLU A 105 4.21 2.77 15.73
N CYS A 106 4.74 2.83 14.51
CA CYS A 106 3.94 2.69 13.29
C CYS A 106 3.80 1.23 12.85
N PHE A 107 2.68 0.94 12.17
CA PHE A 107 2.37 -0.38 11.62
C PHE A 107 3.53 -0.99 10.82
N LEU A 108 4.20 -0.18 9.99
CA LEU A 108 5.30 -0.60 9.12
C LEU A 108 6.50 -1.15 9.92
N PHE A 109 6.84 -0.53 11.06
CA PHE A 109 7.92 -1.00 11.94
C PHE A 109 7.60 -2.38 12.52
N SER A 110 6.37 -2.53 13.03
CA SER A 110 5.89 -3.82 13.55
C SER A 110 5.86 -4.89 12.45
N LEU A 111 5.39 -4.54 11.24
CA LEU A 111 5.37 -5.44 10.08
C LEU A 111 6.78 -5.95 9.74
N PHE A 112 7.76 -5.05 9.56
CA PHE A 112 9.14 -5.47 9.29
C PHE A 112 9.72 -6.35 10.41
N THR A 113 9.45 -6.01 11.67
CA THR A 113 9.88 -6.81 12.82
C THR A 113 9.34 -8.25 12.73
N HIS A 114 8.07 -8.43 12.33
CA HIS A 114 7.49 -9.76 12.14
C HIS A 114 8.04 -10.48 10.90
N LEU A 115 8.30 -9.75 9.81
CA LEU A 115 8.90 -10.31 8.59
C LEU A 115 10.31 -10.85 8.87
N MET A 116 11.17 -10.07 9.53
CA MET A 116 12.56 -10.43 9.84
C MET A 116 12.74 -11.60 10.83
N LEU A 117 11.66 -12.09 11.44
CA LEU A 117 11.63 -13.32 12.24
C LEU A 117 11.37 -14.58 11.39
N ARG A 118 10.81 -14.43 10.19
CA ARG A 118 10.40 -15.55 9.31
C ARG A 118 11.13 -15.56 7.96
N PHE A 119 11.57 -14.40 7.47
CA PHE A 119 12.17 -14.23 6.16
C PHE A 119 13.65 -13.81 6.28
N PRO A 120 14.57 -14.48 5.56
CA PRO A 120 16.00 -14.20 5.66
C PRO A 120 16.40 -12.87 5.00
N VAL A 121 15.64 -12.43 4.00
CA VAL A 121 15.85 -11.18 3.26
C VAL A 121 14.51 -10.49 3.07
N VAL A 122 14.43 -9.22 3.45
CA VAL A 122 13.25 -8.36 3.28
C VAL A 122 13.72 -7.05 2.67
N PHE A 123 12.96 -6.51 1.72
CA PHE A 123 13.27 -5.27 1.05
C PHE A 123 12.27 -4.16 1.41
N LEU A 124 12.75 -2.92 1.47
CA LEU A 124 11.93 -1.70 1.47
C LEU A 124 12.02 -1.05 0.08
N LEU A 125 10.89 -0.84 -0.58
CA LEU A 125 10.83 -0.05 -1.81
C LEU A 125 10.98 1.44 -1.49
N LYS A 126 12.09 2.04 -1.89
CA LYS A 126 12.41 3.45 -1.64
C LYS A 126 11.46 4.38 -2.39
N GLY A 127 11.03 5.45 -1.72
CA GLY A 127 10.07 6.41 -2.23
C GLY A 127 8.64 5.87 -2.25
N GLY A 128 8.40 4.69 -1.69
CA GLY A 128 7.09 4.04 -1.59
C GLY A 128 6.32 3.97 -2.92
N PHE A 129 4.99 3.94 -2.80
CA PHE A 129 4.08 3.91 -3.93
C PHE A 129 4.14 5.19 -4.76
N SER A 130 4.22 6.35 -4.12
CA SER A 130 4.26 7.65 -4.82
C SER A 130 5.48 7.76 -5.75
N GLY A 131 6.68 7.39 -5.28
CA GLY A 131 7.90 7.37 -6.10
C GLY A 131 7.88 6.33 -7.21
N PHE A 132 7.35 5.13 -6.93
CA PHE A 132 7.16 4.10 -7.96
C PHE A 132 6.19 4.56 -9.05
N LYS A 133 5.01 5.06 -8.67
CA LYS A 133 3.95 5.54 -9.58
C LYS A 133 4.41 6.72 -10.43
N ALA A 134 5.23 7.62 -9.88
CA ALA A 134 5.81 8.72 -10.65
C ALA A 134 6.78 8.24 -11.75
N SER A 135 7.40 7.08 -11.56
CA SER A 135 8.41 6.51 -12.48
C SER A 135 7.84 5.48 -13.45
N PHE A 136 6.85 4.68 -13.00
CA PHE A 136 6.26 3.54 -13.72
C PHE A 136 4.72 3.51 -13.57
N PRO A 137 4.00 4.57 -13.99
CA PRO A 137 2.54 4.66 -13.83
C PRO A 137 1.77 3.53 -14.55
N GLU A 138 2.33 2.97 -15.63
CA GLU A 138 1.78 1.85 -16.38
C GLU A 138 1.84 0.51 -15.63
N LEU A 139 2.67 0.41 -14.60
CA LEU A 139 2.77 -0.74 -13.71
C LEU A 139 1.92 -0.56 -12.44
N CYS A 140 1.03 0.44 -12.39
CA CYS A 140 0.06 0.63 -11.32
C CYS A 140 -1.36 0.29 -11.77
N TRP A 141 -2.09 -0.43 -10.92
CA TRP A 141 -3.54 -0.52 -11.01
C TRP A 141 -4.17 0.74 -10.43
N LEU A 142 -5.21 1.24 -11.09
CA LEU A 142 -5.98 2.42 -10.71
C LEU A 142 -7.46 2.07 -10.74
N ASN A 143 -8.18 2.40 -9.67
CA ASN A 143 -9.62 2.23 -9.64
C ASN A 143 -10.30 3.25 -10.57
N ALA A 144 -11.05 2.77 -11.55
CA ALA A 144 -11.80 3.59 -12.49
C ALA A 144 -13.09 4.15 -11.85
N GLU A 145 -13.65 3.47 -10.84
CA GLU A 145 -14.87 3.86 -10.14
C GLU A 145 -14.56 4.86 -9.01
N LYS A 146 -14.11 6.06 -9.39
CA LYS A 146 -14.05 7.19 -8.47
C LYS A 146 -15.44 7.79 -8.26
N VAL A 147 -15.79 8.05 -7.00
CA VAL A 147 -16.95 8.88 -6.69
C VAL A 147 -16.61 10.32 -7.09
N ALA A 148 -17.52 10.99 -7.79
CA ALA A 148 -17.30 12.37 -8.23
C ALA A 148 -17.12 13.30 -7.02
N GLY A 149 -15.88 13.75 -6.80
CA GLY A 149 -15.49 14.61 -5.67
C GLY A 149 -14.78 13.91 -4.52
N GLU A 150 -14.50 12.60 -4.61
CA GLU A 150 -13.71 11.86 -3.60
C GLU A 150 -12.44 11.28 -4.24
N ASP A 151 -11.29 11.48 -3.59
CA ASP A 151 -10.00 10.89 -4.02
C ASP A 151 -9.85 9.41 -3.64
N ILE A 152 -10.87 8.80 -3.04
CA ILE A 152 -10.83 7.45 -2.48
C ILE A 152 -12.02 6.64 -3.01
N ALA A 153 -11.81 5.35 -3.28
CA ALA A 153 -12.88 4.43 -3.67
C ALA A 153 -13.91 4.23 -2.54
N LYS A 154 -15.21 4.18 -2.90
CA LYS A 154 -16.29 3.77 -1.99
C LYS A 154 -16.05 2.34 -1.52
N TYR A 155 -16.04 2.13 -0.21
CA TYR A 155 -15.79 0.82 0.38
C TYR A 155 -16.53 0.64 1.71
N HIS A 156 -17.11 -0.53 1.95
CA HIS A 156 -17.68 -0.88 3.24
C HIS A 156 -16.66 -1.63 4.09
N GLN A 157 -16.70 -1.42 5.40
CA GLN A 157 -15.71 -2.00 6.32
C GLN A 157 -15.73 -3.54 6.34
N CYS A 158 -16.86 -4.15 5.98
CA CYS A 158 -17.07 -5.58 5.86
C CYS A 158 -16.35 -6.24 4.66
N ASP A 159 -15.88 -5.45 3.69
CA ASP A 159 -15.30 -5.96 2.43
C ASP A 159 -13.79 -6.32 2.58
N CYS A 160 -13.22 -6.11 3.77
CA CYS A 160 -11.83 -6.41 4.08
C CYS A 160 -11.60 -7.93 4.18
N ILE A 161 -11.31 -8.57 3.04
CA ILE A 161 -11.05 -10.02 2.94
C ILE A 161 -9.93 -10.51 3.89
N LEU A 162 -9.01 -9.62 4.28
CA LEU A 162 -7.92 -9.93 5.21
C LEU A 162 -8.43 -10.38 6.59
N GLU A 163 -9.54 -9.84 7.10
CA GLU A 163 -10.08 -10.29 8.40
C GLU A 163 -10.56 -11.74 8.33
N ARG A 164 -11.24 -12.11 7.25
CA ARG A 164 -11.68 -13.49 7.01
C ARG A 164 -10.50 -14.46 6.83
N ILE A 165 -9.46 -14.04 6.11
CA ILE A 165 -8.24 -14.87 5.95
C ILE A 165 -7.54 -15.03 7.30
N LEU A 166 -7.46 -13.98 8.10
CA LEU A 166 -6.91 -14.00 9.45
C LEU A 166 -7.69 -14.98 10.37
N ASP A 167 -9.02 -15.00 10.29
CA ASP A 167 -9.86 -15.98 10.99
C ASP A 167 -9.53 -17.43 10.60
N THR A 168 -9.29 -17.71 9.31
CA THR A 168 -8.87 -19.08 8.91
C THR A 168 -7.50 -19.46 9.50
N CYS A 169 -6.58 -18.51 9.64
CA CYS A 169 -5.27 -18.76 10.26
C CYS A 169 -5.42 -19.10 11.76
N LEU A 170 -6.33 -18.43 12.45
CA LEU A 170 -6.65 -18.69 13.86
C LEU A 170 -7.35 -20.05 14.04
N GLY A 171 -8.34 -20.36 13.21
CA GLY A 171 -9.05 -21.65 13.25
C GLY A 171 -8.15 -22.85 12.98
N CYS A 172 -7.12 -22.72 12.13
CA CYS A 172 -6.12 -23.77 11.91
C CYS A 172 -5.22 -24.05 13.13
N SER A 173 -5.24 -23.20 14.17
CA SER A 173 -4.43 -23.39 15.39
C SER A 173 -5.13 -24.24 16.45
N SER A 174 -6.45 -24.39 16.39
CA SER A 174 -7.22 -25.30 17.26
C SER A 174 -7.32 -26.69 16.64
N GLY A 175 -6.53 -27.64 17.16
CA GLY A 175 -6.51 -29.03 16.71
C GLY A 175 -7.77 -29.82 17.09
N THR A 176 -8.84 -29.64 16.32
CA THR A 176 -10.00 -30.55 16.30
C THR A 176 -10.29 -30.95 14.86
N ASN A 177 -10.05 -32.22 14.53
CA ASN A 177 -10.43 -32.80 13.23
C ASN A 177 -11.95 -32.70 13.02
N PRO A 178 -12.44 -32.07 11.95
CA PRO A 178 -13.82 -32.19 11.50
C PRO A 178 -13.86 -33.15 10.31
N SER A 179 -13.90 -34.44 10.58
CA SER A 179 -14.32 -35.43 9.60
C SER A 179 -15.85 -35.37 9.44
N SER A 180 -16.37 -34.35 8.74
CA SER A 180 -17.73 -34.31 8.18
C SER A 180 -17.85 -33.25 7.08
N GLU A 181 -18.10 -33.73 5.86
CA GLU A 181 -18.81 -33.07 4.75
C GLU A 181 -18.85 -31.52 4.66
N ILE A 182 -18.06 -30.97 3.73
CA ILE A 182 -18.36 -29.66 3.11
C ILE A 182 -19.06 -29.92 1.78
N SER A 183 -20.36 -29.59 1.72
CA SER A 183 -21.10 -29.54 0.45
C SER A 183 -20.62 -28.36 -0.39
N VAL A 184 -19.93 -28.65 -1.50
CA VAL A 184 -19.38 -27.63 -2.40
C VAL A 184 -20.47 -27.12 -3.33
N HIS A 185 -21.19 -26.07 -2.91
CA HIS A 185 -22.02 -25.28 -3.82
C HIS A 185 -21.73 -23.78 -3.73
N LYS A 186 -21.14 -23.28 -4.84
CA LYS A 186 -21.36 -21.94 -5.41
C LYS A 186 -20.70 -20.75 -4.71
N LEU A 187 -19.39 -20.60 -4.92
CA LEU A 187 -18.77 -19.27 -5.08
C LEU A 187 -18.27 -19.11 -6.52
N GLY A 188 -19.15 -18.59 -7.38
CA GLY A 188 -18.89 -18.47 -8.82
C GLY A 188 -18.33 -17.10 -9.22
N ILE A 189 -17.10 -17.13 -9.74
CA ILE A 189 -16.60 -16.37 -10.90
C ILE A 189 -16.86 -14.85 -10.93
N LEU A 190 -15.77 -14.08 -10.85
CA LEU A 190 -15.49 -13.02 -11.83
C LEU A 190 -13.98 -12.99 -12.16
N SER A 191 -13.61 -13.79 -13.16
CA SER A 191 -12.37 -13.62 -13.94
C SER A 191 -12.64 -14.11 -15.35
N SER A 192 -12.38 -13.26 -16.35
CA SER A 192 -12.84 -13.43 -17.72
C SER A 192 -11.77 -14.05 -18.63
N ALA A 193 -12.10 -15.24 -19.14
CA ALA A 193 -11.72 -15.82 -20.43
C ALA A 193 -10.23 -15.99 -20.81
N ILE A 194 -9.85 -17.23 -21.14
CA ILE A 194 -9.56 -17.65 -22.54
C ILE A 194 -9.75 -19.19 -22.67
N THR A 195 -9.91 -19.65 -23.91
CA THR A 195 -10.74 -20.78 -24.35
C THR A 195 -9.94 -22.05 -24.73
N THR A 196 -10.37 -23.25 -24.28
CA THR A 196 -10.16 -24.62 -24.89
C THR A 196 -8.73 -25.17 -25.11
N HIS A 197 -8.40 -26.47 -25.12
CA HIS A 197 -9.05 -27.76 -24.76
C HIS A 197 -7.92 -28.79 -24.44
N PRO A 198 -8.19 -29.97 -23.82
CA PRO A 198 -7.15 -30.79 -23.17
C PRO A 198 -6.64 -32.02 -23.96
N VAL A 199 -5.45 -32.51 -23.60
CA VAL A 199 -4.96 -33.89 -23.89
C VAL A 199 -4.29 -34.49 -22.63
N TYR A 200 -4.55 -35.78 -22.40
CA TYR A 200 -4.08 -36.66 -21.32
C TYR A 200 -3.10 -37.69 -21.96
N VAL A 201 -2.12 -38.37 -21.37
CA VAL A 201 -1.71 -38.84 -20.01
C VAL A 201 -0.21 -39.26 -20.10
N PRO A 202 0.52 -39.74 -19.05
CA PRO A 202 0.64 -39.34 -17.64
C PRO A 202 2.12 -39.40 -17.11
N PHE A 203 2.30 -39.23 -15.79
CA PHE A 203 3.30 -39.85 -14.88
C PHE A 203 4.74 -40.20 -15.34
N MET A 204 5.74 -39.64 -14.64
CA MET A 204 6.85 -40.38 -13.99
C MET A 204 7.76 -39.41 -13.20
N ALA A 205 8.34 -39.90 -12.11
CA ALA A 205 9.40 -39.29 -11.31
C ALA A 205 10.26 -40.45 -10.73
N PRO A 206 11.36 -40.24 -9.97
CA PRO A 206 12.22 -39.05 -9.81
C PRO A 206 13.72 -39.36 -10.06
N VAL A 207 14.63 -38.36 -10.11
CA VAL A 207 16.06 -38.59 -9.75
C VAL A 207 16.85 -37.32 -9.36
N THR A 208 17.46 -37.38 -8.16
CA THR A 208 18.80 -36.90 -7.74
C THR A 208 19.40 -35.54 -8.16
N SER A 209 19.55 -34.68 -7.15
CA SER A 209 20.77 -33.93 -6.76
C SER A 209 21.82 -33.46 -7.80
N SER A 210 22.09 -32.15 -7.79
CA SER A 210 23.47 -31.64 -7.71
C SER A 210 23.49 -30.20 -7.14
N SER A 211 24.29 -29.97 -6.11
CA SER A 211 24.60 -28.64 -5.59
C SER A 211 25.61 -27.92 -6.49
N VAL A 212 25.36 -26.64 -6.80
CA VAL A 212 26.38 -25.77 -7.41
C VAL A 212 26.45 -24.47 -6.63
N SER A 213 27.61 -24.22 -6.04
CA SER A 213 27.94 -22.98 -5.34
C SER A 213 28.63 -22.01 -6.29
N PHE A 214 28.22 -20.74 -6.27
CA PHE A 214 28.95 -19.68 -6.95
C PHE A 214 29.43 -18.64 -5.93
N LYS A 215 30.75 -18.50 -5.87
CA LYS A 215 31.42 -17.49 -5.04
C LYS A 215 31.29 -16.11 -5.67
N CYS A 216 31.12 -15.11 -4.83
CA CYS A 216 31.24 -13.71 -5.19
C CYS A 216 32.70 -13.38 -5.53
N ASN A 217 32.93 -12.67 -6.63
CA ASN A 217 34.20 -11.97 -6.91
C ASN A 217 33.91 -10.47 -7.00
N SER A 218 34.51 -9.71 -6.09
CA SER A 218 34.59 -8.24 -6.14
C SER A 218 35.84 -7.81 -6.91
N VAL A 219 35.82 -6.61 -7.51
CA VAL A 219 36.94 -5.65 -7.68
C VAL A 219 36.43 -4.39 -8.43
N PRO A 220 37.01 -3.18 -8.25
CA PRO A 220 36.28 -1.92 -8.47
C PRO A 220 36.84 -1.00 -9.58
N SER A 221 36.03 -0.01 -10.01
CA SER A 221 36.47 1.19 -10.76
C SER A 221 35.52 2.37 -10.48
N LYS A 222 35.93 3.41 -9.75
CA LYS A 222 36.59 4.65 -10.25
C LYS A 222 35.75 5.48 -11.24
N MET A 223 35.28 6.64 -10.79
CA MET A 223 34.80 7.76 -11.63
C MET A 223 35.97 8.60 -12.16
N PRO A 224 35.77 9.30 -13.29
CA PRO A 224 36.34 10.62 -13.58
C PRO A 224 35.23 11.73 -13.69
N PRO A 225 35.58 13.03 -13.81
CA PRO A 225 34.78 14.12 -13.25
C PRO A 225 34.00 15.01 -14.26
N VAL A 226 33.43 16.08 -13.70
CA VAL A 226 32.60 17.16 -14.28
C VAL A 226 33.42 18.22 -15.04
N ASP A 227 32.87 18.71 -16.16
CA ASP A 227 32.98 20.09 -16.69
C ASP A 227 31.69 20.36 -17.51
N GLN A 228 30.81 21.29 -17.14
CA GLN A 228 30.84 22.75 -17.42
C GLN A 228 30.90 23.15 -18.90
N PHE A 229 29.76 23.58 -19.48
CA PHE A 229 29.69 24.70 -20.42
C PHE A 229 28.27 25.33 -20.44
N SER A 230 28.21 26.66 -20.36
CA SER A 230 27.01 27.49 -20.63
C SER A 230 26.75 27.54 -22.16
N THR A 231 25.66 28.08 -22.74
CA THR A 231 25.05 29.42 -22.55
C THR A 231 23.72 29.54 -23.36
N GLU A 232 22.75 30.29 -22.84
CA GLU A 232 21.62 31.05 -23.47
C GLU A 232 20.93 30.63 -24.80
N VAL A 233 19.59 30.77 -24.88
CA VAL A 233 18.90 31.97 -25.43
C VAL A 233 17.36 31.80 -25.34
N SER A 234 16.64 32.91 -25.11
CA SER A 234 15.19 32.98 -24.84
C SER A 234 14.30 33.17 -26.08
N LYS A 235 13.01 32.82 -25.98
CA LYS A 235 11.87 33.74 -26.29
C LYS A 235 10.50 33.16 -25.91
N ALA A 236 9.60 34.06 -25.51
CA ALA A 236 8.19 33.79 -25.19
C ALA A 236 7.27 34.33 -26.30
N PHE A 237 6.01 33.89 -26.34
CA PHE A 237 4.82 34.72 -26.61
C PHE A 237 3.52 33.94 -26.31
N SER A 238 2.59 34.59 -25.60
CA SER A 238 1.16 34.23 -25.44
C SER A 238 0.32 35.35 -26.13
N PRO A 239 -1.01 35.44 -25.97
CA PRO A 239 -2.05 34.46 -25.60
C PRO A 239 -3.21 34.41 -26.63
N GLU A 240 -4.26 33.62 -26.40
CA GLU A 240 -5.67 34.08 -26.59
C GLU A 240 -6.70 33.17 -25.92
N LEU A 241 -7.80 33.77 -25.47
CA LEU A 241 -9.02 33.21 -24.87
C LEU A 241 -10.18 34.00 -25.52
N PRO A 242 -11.43 33.47 -25.64
CA PRO A 242 -12.41 33.88 -24.62
C PRO A 242 -13.68 32.99 -24.42
N VAL A 243 -14.42 33.39 -23.37
CA VAL A 243 -15.85 33.19 -23.04
C VAL A 243 -16.25 31.97 -22.18
N ASP A 244 -17.12 32.30 -21.21
CA ASP A 244 -17.55 31.59 -20.02
C ASP A 244 -19.01 31.08 -20.13
N ILE A 245 -19.48 30.30 -19.15
CA ILE A 245 -20.76 30.42 -18.41
C ILE A 245 -21.13 29.06 -17.79
N ARG A 246 -20.76 28.83 -16.51
CA ARG A 246 -21.70 28.42 -15.42
C ARG A 246 -21.03 28.21 -14.06
N SER A 247 -20.85 29.32 -13.35
CA SER A 247 -21.27 29.49 -11.95
C SER A 247 -21.24 28.26 -11.01
N ARG A 248 -20.13 28.10 -10.27
CA ARG A 248 -20.18 27.64 -8.87
C ARG A 248 -19.33 28.57 -8.01
N LEU A 249 -19.88 28.96 -6.86
CA LEU A 249 -19.25 29.87 -5.90
C LEU A 249 -17.98 29.23 -5.33
N VAL A 250 -16.82 29.74 -5.75
CA VAL A 250 -15.55 29.53 -5.06
C VAL A 250 -15.34 30.75 -4.16
N PHE A 251 -15.32 30.54 -2.84
CA PHE A 251 -14.82 31.56 -1.91
C PHE A 251 -13.29 31.55 -1.98
N GLU A 252 -12.74 32.51 -2.72
CA GLU A 252 -11.30 32.70 -2.87
C GLU A 252 -10.71 33.33 -1.59
N MET A 253 -9.79 32.62 -0.92
CA MET A 253 -9.14 33.15 0.29
C MET A 253 -8.06 34.16 -0.07
N LYS A 254 -8.41 35.44 -0.01
CA LYS A 254 -7.47 36.56 -0.07
C LYS A 254 -6.62 36.60 1.20
N VAL A 255 -5.31 36.39 1.06
CA VAL A 255 -4.34 36.53 2.16
C VAL A 255 -3.94 37.99 2.28
N ASP A 256 -4.53 38.72 3.24
CA ASP A 256 -4.08 40.06 3.63
C ASP A 256 -3.29 40.01 4.96
N SER A 257 -2.07 40.52 4.92
CA SER A 257 -1.10 40.48 6.03
C SER A 257 -1.35 41.57 7.09
N THR A 258 -2.42 41.44 7.87
CA THR A 258 -2.64 42.24 9.08
C THR A 258 -3.28 41.39 10.17
N GLY A 259 -2.78 41.50 11.41
CA GLY A 259 -3.16 40.64 12.53
C GLY A 259 -4.58 40.86 13.04
N ALA A 260 -5.56 40.24 12.38
CA ALA A 260 -6.93 40.09 12.85
C ALA A 260 -7.31 38.59 12.90
N THR A 261 -8.16 38.23 13.85
CA THR A 261 -8.55 36.85 14.16
C THR A 261 -9.18 36.14 12.95
N LEU A 262 -8.56 35.04 12.52
CA LEU A 262 -9.09 34.14 11.48
C LEU A 262 -10.51 33.66 11.86
N SER A 263 -11.43 33.77 10.90
CA SER A 263 -12.81 33.32 11.01
C SER A 263 -12.90 31.81 11.26
N ARG A 264 -13.26 31.44 12.47
CA ARG A 264 -13.76 30.11 12.85
C ARG A 264 -15.30 30.10 12.69
N PRO A 265 -15.95 28.93 12.61
CA PRO A 265 -15.41 27.56 12.64
C PRO A 265 -15.00 27.00 11.26
N SER A 266 -14.24 25.90 11.27
CA SER A 266 -13.65 25.28 10.07
C SER A 266 -14.38 23.99 9.66
N PRO A 267 -14.96 23.89 8.45
CA PRO A 267 -15.48 22.62 7.93
C PRO A 267 -14.37 21.58 7.73
N ILE A 268 -14.58 20.35 8.23
CA ILE A 268 -13.64 19.23 8.08
C ILE A 268 -14.25 18.03 7.33
N LEU A 269 -15.59 17.91 7.31
CA LEU A 269 -16.36 17.03 6.42
C LEU A 269 -17.65 17.77 6.00
N PRO A 270 -18.42 17.30 4.99
CA PRO A 270 -19.64 17.98 4.54
C PRO A 270 -20.69 18.25 5.63
N HIS A 271 -20.66 17.50 6.73
CA HIS A 271 -21.55 17.64 7.89
C HIS A 271 -20.80 17.66 9.23
N LEU A 272 -19.49 17.94 9.22
CA LEU A 272 -18.67 18.05 10.44
C LEU A 272 -17.81 19.30 10.39
N ILE A 273 -17.95 20.12 11.42
CA ILE A 273 -17.36 21.45 11.54
C ILE A 273 -16.64 21.53 12.88
N LEU A 274 -15.39 21.99 12.88
CA LEU A 274 -14.57 22.14 14.06
C LEU A 274 -14.54 23.62 14.48
N GLY A 275 -15.07 23.91 15.66
CA GLY A 275 -15.13 25.25 16.25
C GLY A 275 -14.57 25.32 17.67
N SER A 276 -14.53 26.52 18.24
CA SER A 276 -14.38 26.74 19.67
C SER A 276 -15.71 26.51 20.42
N GLN A 277 -15.66 26.55 21.75
CA GLN A 277 -16.87 26.62 22.59
C GLN A 277 -17.72 27.86 22.24
N GLU A 278 -17.07 29.00 21.94
CA GLU A 278 -17.75 30.25 21.56
C GLU A 278 -18.48 30.13 20.20
N ASP A 279 -17.93 29.36 19.26
CA ASP A 279 -18.59 29.06 17.98
C ASP A 279 -19.84 28.20 18.20
N ALA A 280 -19.76 27.21 19.10
CA ALA A 280 -20.86 26.30 19.43
C ALA A 280 -22.00 27.01 20.19
N ASP A 281 -21.65 27.92 21.11
CA ASP A 281 -22.62 28.71 21.88
C ASP A 281 -23.23 29.88 21.08
N SER A 282 -22.79 30.12 19.84
CA SER A 282 -23.26 31.22 18.99
C SER A 282 -24.42 30.78 18.07
N PRO A 283 -25.68 31.22 18.32
CA PRO A 283 -26.83 30.81 17.49
C PRO A 283 -26.72 31.31 16.05
N THR A 284 -26.02 32.42 15.83
CA THR A 284 -25.76 32.99 14.50
C THR A 284 -24.82 32.10 13.70
N ILE A 285 -23.72 31.62 14.31
CA ILE A 285 -22.78 30.69 13.67
C ILE A 285 -23.48 29.37 13.39
N CYS A 286 -24.16 28.78 14.38
CA CYS A 286 -24.89 27.52 14.19
C CYS A 286 -25.94 27.62 13.06
N LYS A 287 -26.65 28.75 12.94
CA LYS A 287 -27.59 28.99 11.84
C LYS A 287 -26.92 29.16 10.47
N ILE A 288 -25.80 29.90 10.39
CA ILE A 288 -25.05 30.11 9.14
C ILE A 288 -24.51 28.79 8.59
N TYR A 289 -24.01 27.93 9.47
CA TYR A 289 -23.37 26.66 9.12
C TYR A 289 -24.31 25.44 9.14
N GLY A 290 -25.60 25.63 9.47
CA GLY A 290 -26.58 24.54 9.55
C GLY A 290 -26.33 23.54 10.70
N ILE A 291 -25.61 23.95 11.73
CA ILE A 291 -25.27 23.12 12.89
C ILE A 291 -26.53 22.93 13.73
N THR A 292 -26.94 21.67 13.89
CA THR A 292 -28.12 21.26 14.67
C THR A 292 -27.76 20.46 15.93
N HIS A 293 -26.52 19.96 16.00
CA HIS A 293 -26.01 19.12 17.08
C HIS A 293 -24.58 19.53 17.40
N ILE A 294 -24.25 19.61 18.68
CA ILE A 294 -22.91 19.92 19.19
C ILE A 294 -22.40 18.67 19.91
N LEU A 295 -21.15 18.30 19.65
CA LEU A 295 -20.47 17.16 20.27
C LEU A 295 -19.22 17.70 20.99
N ASN A 296 -19.19 17.54 22.32
CA ASN A 296 -18.09 17.93 23.20
C ASN A 296 -17.28 16.71 23.64
#